data_AF-A0A968MZ15-F1
#
_entry.id   AF-A0A968MZ15-F1
#
_cell.length_a   1.000
_cell.length_b   1.000
_cell.length_c   1.000
_cell.angle_alpha   90.00
_cell.angle_beta   90.00
_cell.angle_gamma   90.00
#
_symmetry.space_group_name_H-M   'P 1'
#
loop_
_entity.id
_entity.type
_entity.pdbx_description
1 polymer ?
#
loop_
_entity_poly.entity_id
_entity_poly.type
_entity_poly.pdbx_seq_one_letter_code
_entity_poly.pdbx_strand_id
1 'polypeptide(L)'
;MSPKADEPLLFKQIGTREGLSQSTVRSLIVDRHGFIWAGTLDGLNRYDGTRFLAYKPKFGTQAMLSDPRVKDIFEDRHRFIWVKKYDNTFSCYQSEIESFIHIQKTIWFFHYPIPITSKLRTAVFGSG
;
A
#
# COMPACT_ATOMS: atom_id res chain seq x y z
N MET A 1 18.80 -4.31 30.48
CA MET A 1 17.80 -4.79 31.44
C MET A 1 16.68 -5.43 30.63
N SER A 2 16.46 -6.74 30.80
CA SER A 2 15.34 -7.42 30.16
C SER A 2 14.04 -7.00 30.84
N PRO A 3 12.92 -6.81 30.10
CA PRO A 3 11.63 -6.51 30.71
C PRO A 3 11.25 -7.64 31.67
N LYS A 4 10.79 -7.28 32.87
CA LYS A 4 10.24 -8.25 33.83
C LYS A 4 8.93 -8.80 33.27
N ALA A 5 8.72 -10.11 33.42
CA ALA A 5 7.65 -10.87 32.78
C ALA A 5 6.20 -10.43 33.11
N ASP A 6 6.02 -9.50 34.04
CA ASP A 6 4.71 -9.12 34.61
C ASP A 6 4.32 -7.64 34.39
N GLU A 7 5.07 -6.87 33.60
CA GLU A 7 4.66 -5.49 33.29
C GLU A 7 3.50 -5.48 32.28
N PRO A 8 2.39 -4.76 32.56
CA PRO A 8 1.26 -4.69 31.65
C PRO A 8 1.68 -4.00 30.34
N LEU A 9 1.36 -4.64 29.22
CA LEU A 9 1.56 -4.04 27.90
C LEU A 9 0.64 -2.82 27.75
N LEU A 10 1.24 -1.64 27.59
CA LEU A 10 0.51 -0.42 27.28
C LEU A 10 0.35 -0.29 25.77
N PHE A 11 -0.91 -0.18 25.32
CA PHE A 11 -1.24 0.04 23.92
C PHE A 11 -1.79 1.44 23.71
N LYS A 12 -1.30 2.13 22.68
CA LYS A 12 -1.89 3.37 22.17
C LYS A 12 -2.77 3.05 20.98
N GLN A 13 -4.03 3.48 21.03
CA GLN A 13 -4.93 3.39 19.90
C GLN A 13 -4.64 4.52 18.90
N ILE A 14 -4.47 4.15 17.64
CA ILE A 14 -4.31 5.08 16.50
C ILE A 14 -5.23 4.56 15.40
N GLY A 15 -6.08 5.41 14.83
CA GLY A 15 -7.11 5.02 13.90
C GLY A 15 -7.77 6.23 13.22
N THR A 16 -9.10 6.20 13.11
CA THR A 16 -9.85 7.17 12.32
C THR A 16 -9.74 8.60 12.84
N ARG A 17 -9.54 8.78 14.16
CA ARG A 17 -9.30 10.08 14.79
C ARG A 17 -7.99 10.73 14.33
N GLU A 18 -7.01 9.92 13.96
CA GLU A 18 -5.71 10.35 13.46
C GLU A 18 -5.68 10.39 11.91
N GLY A 19 -6.81 10.15 11.24
CA GLY A 19 -6.97 10.26 9.79
C GLY A 19 -7.03 8.94 9.03
N LEU A 20 -7.03 7.79 9.73
CA LEU A 20 -7.19 6.49 9.06
C LEU A 20 -8.52 6.46 8.32
N SER A 21 -8.51 6.08 7.05
CA SER A 21 -9.68 6.16 6.20
C SER A 21 -10.84 5.25 6.63
N GLN A 22 -10.53 4.08 7.20
CA GLN A 22 -11.49 3.09 7.68
C GLN A 22 -10.82 2.13 8.67
N SER A 23 -11.54 1.66 9.69
CA SER A 23 -11.00 0.95 10.85
C SER A 23 -10.52 -0.49 10.61
N THR A 24 -10.87 -1.10 9.48
CA THR A 24 -10.45 -2.45 9.11
C THR A 24 -9.16 -2.40 8.30
N VAL A 25 -8.03 -2.50 8.98
CA VAL A 25 -6.71 -2.63 8.36
C VAL A 25 -6.46 -4.07 7.92
N ARG A 26 -6.17 -4.29 6.63
CA ARG A 26 -5.94 -5.60 6.02
C ARG A 26 -4.48 -5.89 5.72
N SER A 27 -3.69 -4.83 5.54
CA SER A 27 -2.26 -4.90 5.26
C SER A 27 -1.54 -3.76 5.95
N LEU A 28 -0.36 -4.04 6.50
CA LEU A 28 0.47 -3.06 7.19
C LEU A 28 1.94 -3.31 6.87
N ILE A 29 2.66 -2.31 6.35
CA ILE A 29 4.11 -2.37 6.16
C ILE A 29 4.76 -1.10 6.70
N VAL A 30 6.05 -1.19 7.01
CA VAL A 30 6.92 -0.02 7.18
C VAL A 30 7.79 0.06 5.93
N ASP A 31 7.76 1.19 5.24
CA ASP A 31 8.65 1.40 4.11
C ASP A 31 10.07 1.72 4.57
N ARG A 32 11.03 1.66 3.64
CA ARG A 32 12.43 1.96 3.94
C ARG A 32 12.72 3.46 4.17
N HIS A 33 11.72 4.33 4.13
CA HIS A 33 11.80 5.73 4.58
C HIS A 33 11.29 5.91 6.01
N GLY A 34 10.71 4.85 6.61
CA GLY A 34 10.18 4.85 7.97
C GLY A 34 8.69 5.18 8.06
N PHE A 35 7.99 5.35 6.94
CA PHE A 35 6.54 5.55 6.96
C PHE A 35 5.81 4.23 7.14
N ILE A 36 4.72 4.26 7.90
CA ILE A 36 3.81 3.13 8.01
C ILE A 36 2.74 3.25 6.92
N TRP A 37 2.56 2.18 6.16
CA TRP A 37 1.51 2.07 5.15
C TRP A 37 0.44 1.09 5.61
N ALA A 38 -0.81 1.57 5.69
CA ALA A 38 -1.97 0.80 6.11
C ALA A 38 -3.01 0.71 4.98
N GLY A 39 -3.29 -0.50 4.54
CA GLY A 39 -4.34 -0.80 3.55
C GLY A 39 -5.64 -1.11 4.25
N THR A 40 -6.71 -0.40 3.91
CA THR A 40 -8.03 -0.57 4.54
C THR A 40 -9.07 -1.01 3.51
N LEU A 41 -10.30 -1.25 3.97
CA LEU A 41 -11.44 -1.46 3.07
C LEU A 41 -11.92 -0.18 2.37
N ASP A 42 -11.32 0.98 2.66
CA ASP A 42 -11.65 2.24 2.01
C ASP A 42 -10.41 3.13 1.84
N GLY A 43 -9.37 2.60 1.19
CA GLY A 43 -8.20 3.36 0.76
C GLY A 43 -6.86 2.87 1.31
N LEU A 44 -5.81 3.49 0.77
CA LEU A 44 -4.44 3.35 1.24
C LEU A 44 -4.14 4.51 2.19
N ASN A 45 -3.43 4.26 3.29
CA ASN A 45 -3.09 5.28 4.27
C ASN A 45 -1.58 5.26 4.53
N ARG A 46 -0.96 6.44 4.61
CA ARG A 46 0.44 6.61 5.03
C ARG A 46 0.49 7.34 6.36
N TYR A 47 1.19 6.81 7.35
CA TYR A 47 1.35 7.40 8.68
C TYR A 47 2.78 7.90 8.88
N ASP A 48 2.90 9.16 9.29
CA ASP A 48 4.17 9.87 9.48
C ASP A 48 4.69 9.86 10.94
N GLY A 49 4.04 9.10 11.82
CA GLY A 49 4.32 9.12 13.26
C GLY A 49 3.37 10.03 14.05
N THR A 50 2.58 10.86 13.36
CA THR A 50 1.59 11.77 13.95
C THR A 50 0.20 11.58 13.37
N ARG A 51 0.07 11.56 12.02
CA ARG A 51 -1.22 11.52 11.31
C ARG A 51 -1.18 10.59 10.11
N PHE A 52 -2.36 10.11 9.72
CA PHE A 52 -2.56 9.39 8.48
C PHE A 52 -2.92 10.37 7.35
N LEU A 53 -2.27 10.18 6.21
CA LEU A 53 -2.68 10.70 4.92
C LEU A 53 -3.40 9.59 4.14
N ALA A 54 -4.68 9.80 3.83
CA ALA A 54 -5.50 8.83 3.11
C ALA A 54 -5.49 9.10 1.58
N TYR A 55 -5.13 8.09 0.81
CA TYR A 55 -5.24 8.06 -0.64
C TYR A 55 -6.48 7.27 -1.04
N LYS A 56 -7.48 7.99 -1.56
CA LYS A 56 -8.75 7.42 -2.03
C LYS A 56 -8.95 7.64 -3.52
N PRO A 57 -9.77 6.79 -4.16
CA PRO A 57 -10.37 7.09 -5.44
C PRO A 57 -10.93 8.49 -5.60
N LYS A 58 -10.36 9.28 -6.52
CA LYS A 58 -11.01 10.48 -7.06
C LYS A 58 -11.91 10.04 -8.21
N PHE A 59 -13.21 10.22 -8.04
CA PHE A 59 -14.16 10.03 -9.13
C PHE A 59 -13.81 10.97 -10.30
N GLY A 60 -13.77 10.43 -11.53
CA GLY A 60 -13.61 11.23 -12.75
C GLY A 60 -12.20 11.27 -13.37
N THR A 61 -11.17 10.69 -12.76
CA THR A 61 -9.85 10.52 -13.39
C THR A 61 -9.59 9.04 -13.71
N GLN A 62 -9.17 8.77 -14.95
CA GLN A 62 -9.04 7.45 -15.57
C GLN A 62 -8.39 6.38 -14.67
N ALA A 63 -9.06 5.24 -14.55
CA ALA A 63 -8.57 3.88 -14.23
C ALA A 63 -7.82 3.62 -12.91
N MET A 64 -7.24 4.59 -12.23
CA MET A 64 -6.29 4.35 -11.12
C MET A 64 -6.96 3.87 -9.82
N LEU A 65 -8.29 3.84 -9.77
CA LEU A 65 -9.05 4.01 -8.54
C LEU A 65 -10.43 3.31 -8.57
N SER A 66 -10.59 2.22 -9.32
CA SER A 66 -11.86 1.47 -9.43
C SER A 66 -12.35 0.88 -8.10
N ASP A 67 -11.43 0.39 -7.27
CA ASP A 67 -11.74 -0.25 -6.00
C ASP A 67 -10.90 0.37 -4.87
N PRO A 68 -11.52 1.02 -3.87
CA PRO A 68 -10.78 1.58 -2.75
C PRO A 68 -10.26 0.51 -1.79
N ARG A 69 -10.73 -0.74 -1.88
CA ARG A 69 -10.35 -1.81 -0.93
C ARG A 69 -8.95 -2.31 -1.23
N VAL A 70 -8.05 -2.05 -0.29
CA VAL A 70 -6.67 -2.54 -0.35
C VAL A 70 -6.60 -3.94 0.25
N LYS A 71 -6.09 -4.89 -0.53
CA LYS A 71 -5.93 -6.30 -0.15
C LYS A 71 -4.55 -6.59 0.42
N ASP A 72 -3.50 -6.05 -0.19
CA ASP A 72 -2.10 -6.30 0.18
C ASP A 72 -1.22 -5.11 -0.25
N ILE A 73 -0.14 -4.86 0.49
CA ILE A 73 0.84 -3.80 0.22
C ILE A 73 2.25 -4.38 0.33
N PHE A 74 3.12 -4.05 -0.63
CA PHE A 74 4.53 -4.42 -0.54
C PHE A 74 5.43 -3.35 -1.16
N GLU A 75 6.63 -3.18 -0.60
CA GLU A 75 7.69 -2.36 -1.18
C GLU A 75 8.63 -3.23 -2.02
N ASP A 76 9.01 -2.77 -3.21
CA ASP A 76 10.01 -3.44 -4.04
C ASP A 76 11.45 -2.96 -3.77
N ARG A 77 12.42 -3.53 -4.50
CA ARG A 77 13.84 -3.16 -4.37
C ARG A 77 14.17 -1.74 -4.84
N HIS A 78 13.27 -1.13 -5.61
CA HIS A 78 13.40 0.21 -6.18
C HIS A 78 12.62 1.26 -5.37
N ARG A 79 12.15 0.93 -4.15
CA ARG A 79 11.39 1.82 -3.25
C ARG A 79 9.96 2.15 -3.72
N PHE A 80 9.45 1.44 -4.72
CA PHE A 80 8.05 1.58 -5.10
C PHE A 80 7.15 0.82 -4.14
N ILE A 81 6.03 1.46 -3.78
CA ILE A 81 4.97 0.87 -2.98
C ILE A 81 3.91 0.33 -3.93
N TRP A 82 3.75 -0.98 -3.94
CA TRP A 82 2.76 -1.68 -4.73
C TRP A 82 1.54 -2.01 -3.89
N VAL A 83 0.37 -1.71 -4.45
CA VAL A 83 -0.93 -1.84 -3.78
C VAL A 83 -1.79 -2.80 -4.58
N LYS A 84 -2.06 -3.97 -4.00
CA LYS A 84 -3.00 -4.95 -4.58
C LYS A 84 -4.41 -4.64 -4.10
N LYS A 85 -5.35 -4.50 -5.01
CA LYS A 85 -6.77 -4.25 -4.73
C LYS A 85 -7.59 -5.54 -4.73
N TYR A 86 -8.82 -5.47 -4.22
CA TYR A 86 -9.73 -6.62 -4.20
C TYR A 86 -10.21 -7.05 -5.60
N ASP A 87 -10.33 -6.10 -6.52
CA ASP A 87 -10.58 -6.36 -7.96
C ASP A 87 -9.37 -6.96 -8.71
N ASN A 88 -8.32 -7.37 -7.99
CA ASN A 88 -7.06 -7.91 -8.51
C ASN A 88 -6.23 -6.96 -9.38
N THR A 89 -6.57 -5.67 -9.44
CA THR A 89 -5.73 -4.66 -10.07
C THR A 89 -4.63 -4.17 -9.11
N PHE A 90 -3.57 -3.60 -9.68
CA PHE A 90 -2.44 -3.05 -8.93
C PHE A 90 -2.32 -1.55 -9.16
N SER A 91 -1.95 -0.81 -8.10
CA SER A 91 -1.50 0.57 -8.17
C SER A 91 -0.05 0.64 -7.69
N CYS A 92 0.76 1.50 -8.29
CA CYS A 92 2.16 1.72 -7.91
C CYS A 92 2.33 3.16 -7.42
N TYR A 93 2.89 3.35 -6.24
CA TYR A 93 3.18 4.63 -5.62
C TYR A 93 4.69 4.83 -5.52
N GLN A 94 5.15 5.99 -5.96
CA GLN A 94 6.53 6.42 -5.90
C GLN A 94 6.71 7.41 -4.74
N SER A 95 7.53 7.01 -3.77
CA SER A 95 7.72 7.76 -2.52
C SER A 95 8.50 9.06 -2.73
N GLU A 96 9.45 9.08 -3.67
CA GLU A 96 10.35 10.23 -3.89
C GLU A 96 9.62 11.48 -4.41
N ILE A 97 8.54 11.28 -5.16
CA ILE A 97 7.74 12.36 -5.78
C ILE A 97 6.29 12.37 -5.28
N GLU A 98 5.99 11.56 -4.28
CA GLU A 98 4.67 11.40 -3.65
C GLU A 98 3.51 11.21 -4.64
N SER A 99 3.70 10.35 -5.64
CA SER A 99 2.75 10.20 -6.74
C SER A 99 2.49 8.76 -7.13
N PHE A 100 1.28 8.49 -7.62
CA PHE A 100 0.97 7.19 -8.22
C PHE A 100 1.36 7.17 -9.69
N ILE A 101 2.03 6.09 -10.11
CA ILE A 101 2.40 5.88 -11.51
C ILE A 101 1.17 5.41 -12.28
N HIS A 102 0.86 6.12 -13.36
CA HIS A 102 -0.14 5.67 -14.32
C HIS A 102 0.44 4.53 -15.15
N ILE A 103 0.04 3.29 -14.83
CA ILE A 103 0.44 2.11 -15.60
C ILE A 103 -0.44 2.05 -16.87
N GLN A 104 0.04 2.60 -17.98
CA GLN A 104 -0.65 2.43 -19.27
C GLN A 104 -0.46 0.99 -19.76
N LYS A 105 -1.55 0.37 -20.24
CA LYS A 105 -1.57 -1.03 -20.74
C LYS A 105 -0.73 -1.26 -22.00
N THR A 106 -0.07 -0.24 -22.54
CA THR A 106 0.63 -0.31 -23.82
C THR A 106 2.07 0.18 -23.63
N ILE A 107 3.04 -0.61 -24.12
CA ILE A 107 4.50 -0.44 -23.99
C ILE A 107 5.09 -1.02 -22.69
N TRP A 108 4.83 -2.30 -22.47
CA TRP A 108 5.83 -3.18 -21.86
C TRP A 108 6.93 -3.36 -22.92
N PHE A 109 8.20 -3.08 -22.63
CA PHE A 109 9.32 -3.98 -22.93
C PHE A 109 10.74 -3.41 -22.77
N PHE A 110 10.99 -2.09 -22.64
CA PHE A 110 12.40 -1.66 -22.80
C PHE A 110 13.11 -0.81 -21.74
N HIS A 111 12.51 -0.28 -20.66
CA HIS A 111 13.34 0.58 -19.76
C HIS A 111 13.19 0.47 -18.23
N TYR A 112 12.50 -0.52 -17.66
CA TYR A 112 12.60 -0.78 -16.22
C TYR A 112 12.53 -2.28 -15.91
N PRO A 113 13.50 -2.87 -15.17
CA PRO A 113 13.39 -4.24 -14.73
C PRO A 113 12.47 -4.26 -13.50
N ILE A 114 11.16 -4.37 -13.73
CA ILE A 114 10.24 -4.80 -12.67
C ILE A 114 10.76 -6.15 -12.19
N PRO A 115 11.14 -6.31 -10.91
CA PRO A 115 11.30 -7.64 -10.37
C PRO A 115 9.91 -8.27 -10.37
N ILE A 116 9.68 -9.13 -11.36
CA ILE A 116 8.56 -10.08 -11.34
C ILE A 116 8.80 -10.94 -10.10
N THR A 117 8.31 -10.51 -8.95
CA THR A 117 8.23 -11.37 -7.79
C THR A 117 7.25 -12.50 -8.15
N SER A 118 7.49 -13.70 -7.63
CA SER A 118 6.63 -14.86 -7.88
C SER A 118 5.14 -14.58 -7.62
N LYS A 119 4.83 -13.64 -6.72
CA LYS A 119 3.47 -13.18 -6.39
C LYS A 119 2.78 -12.36 -7.49
N LEU A 120 3.52 -11.61 -8.32
CA LEU A 120 2.95 -10.87 -9.46
C LEU A 120 2.76 -11.75 -10.69
N ARG A 121 3.57 -12.82 -10.83
CA ARG A 121 3.52 -13.72 -11.98
C ARG A 121 2.16 -14.45 -12.08
N THR A 122 1.62 -14.92 -10.96
CA THR A 122 0.30 -15.60 -10.92
C THR A 122 -0.89 -14.64 -11.12
N ALA A 123 -0.70 -13.34 -10.91
CA ALA A 123 -1.77 -12.35 -11.06
C ALA A 123 -1.87 -11.79 -12.49
N VAL A 124 -0.76 -11.76 -13.22
CA VAL A 124 -0.69 -11.27 -14.61
C VAL A 124 -0.77 -12.41 -15.63
N PHE A 125 -0.27 -13.58 -15.29
CA PHE A 125 -0.32 -14.79 -16.12
C PHE A 125 -1.12 -15.84 -15.37
N GLY A 126 -2.42 -15.94 -15.66
CA GLY A 126 -3.26 -17.00 -15.11
C GLY A 126 -2.61 -18.37 -15.33
N SER A 127 -2.71 -19.25 -14.33
CA SER A 127 -2.25 -20.64 -14.41
C SER A 127 -2.86 -21.30 -15.65
N GLY A 128 -2.01 -21.67 -16.61
CA GLY A 128 -2.34 -22.64 -17.65
C GLY A 128 -2.44 -24.04 -17.09
#